data_AF-A4YHI3-F1
#
_entry.id   AF-A4YHI3-F1
#
_cell.length_a   1.000
_cell.length_b   1.000
_cell.length_c   1.000
_cell.angle_alpha   90.00
_cell.angle_beta   90.00
_cell.angle_gamma   90.00
#
_symmetry.space_group_name_H-M   'P 1'
#
loop_
_entity.id
_entity.type
_entity.pdbx_description
1 polymer ?
#
loop_
_entity_poly.entity_id
_entity_poly.type
_entity_poly.pdbx_seq_one_letter_code
_entity_poly.pdbx_strand_id
1 'polypeptide(L)'
;MKTAIIYIDIDDDLSKAGVSTPVIGEAKAREAIEKSSRFLALDSDFNTMVTAFNIYLDMKANGEDVEIVFVAGSQRGGLDSQMALSKQVDEVIRAIKPDQAILVYDSPEDAKAIPVIESRLKIVGIERVIVEQHRGVEETYILLGKYLKRLVTESRYSRLFLGVPGIILFVSSILAIAGLTAYVLPSILLVLGGAMLVRGFGIDDAIERWWENSTIMVIVAILSSISLVLAIINGYLVASTAGPLSIRSASSTLLAILPYLTFSIIILYSGKLLSRALSKDIRIWHDLLKILASILAYFVLTGLLRNLESGAYIIQIQSFYLLLLSSFILIATYFVLSNFEKNRLRSQ
;
A
#
# COMPACT_ATOMS: atom_id res chain seq x y z
N MET A 1 43.38 7.90 -27.84
CA MET A 1 42.54 6.88 -27.18
C MET A 1 41.40 6.63 -28.13
N LYS A 2 41.25 5.39 -28.60
CA LYS A 2 40.26 5.04 -29.61
C LYS A 2 38.93 4.66 -28.95
N THR A 3 37.85 5.33 -29.32
CA THR A 3 36.50 5.08 -28.79
C THR A 3 35.62 4.38 -29.82
N ALA A 4 35.00 3.25 -29.45
CA ALA A 4 33.99 2.61 -30.28
C ALA A 4 32.58 3.11 -29.92
N ILE A 5 31.84 3.62 -30.89
CA ILE A 5 30.40 3.90 -30.74
C ILE A 5 29.63 2.67 -31.18
N ILE A 6 29.00 1.98 -30.24
CA ILE A 6 28.41 0.65 -30.46
C ILE A 6 26.88 0.76 -30.36
N TYR A 7 26.20 0.63 -31.51
CA TYR A 7 24.77 0.34 -31.52
C TYR A 7 24.53 -1.15 -31.24
N ILE A 8 23.51 -1.45 -30.45
CA ILE A 8 23.18 -2.77 -29.94
C ILE A 8 21.75 -3.15 -30.34
N ASP A 9 21.61 -4.33 -30.92
CA ASP A 9 20.34 -4.98 -31.31
C ASP A 9 20.39 -6.47 -30.93
N ILE A 10 19.87 -6.85 -29.77
CA ILE A 10 20.10 -8.19 -29.21
C ILE A 10 19.23 -9.27 -29.87
N ASP A 11 18.07 -8.92 -30.40
CA ASP A 11 17.15 -9.84 -31.11
C ASP A 11 17.37 -9.89 -32.62
N ASP A 12 18.34 -9.13 -33.15
CA ASP A 12 18.88 -9.21 -34.51
C ASP A 12 17.84 -8.85 -35.58
N ASP A 13 17.19 -7.71 -35.38
CA ASP A 13 16.23 -7.11 -36.31
C ASP A 13 16.92 -6.49 -37.55
N LEU A 14 18.18 -6.10 -37.42
CA LEU A 14 19.09 -5.76 -38.52
C LEU A 14 19.16 -6.84 -39.61
N SER A 15 19.16 -8.12 -39.23
CA SER A 15 19.19 -9.22 -40.20
C SER A 15 17.92 -9.28 -41.05
N LYS A 16 16.76 -8.86 -40.53
CA LYS A 16 15.49 -8.76 -41.28
C LYS A 16 15.56 -7.65 -42.33
N ALA A 17 16.29 -6.57 -42.06
CA ALA A 17 16.63 -5.54 -43.03
C ALA A 17 17.75 -5.97 -44.01
N GLY A 18 18.28 -7.19 -43.85
CA GLY A 18 19.37 -7.74 -44.66
C GLY A 18 20.75 -7.16 -44.33
N VAL A 19 20.92 -6.51 -43.18
CA VAL A 19 22.22 -6.04 -42.71
C VAL A 19 22.93 -7.19 -41.99
N SER A 20 24.18 -7.48 -42.37
CA SER A 20 25.00 -8.49 -41.69
C SER A 20 25.89 -7.83 -40.65
N THR A 21 25.77 -8.27 -39.40
CA THR A 21 26.56 -7.80 -38.26
C THR A 21 27.75 -8.76 -37.97
N PRO A 22 28.88 -8.25 -37.42
CA PRO A 22 29.11 -6.87 -37.01
C PRO A 22 29.40 -5.94 -38.19
N VAL A 23 28.78 -4.76 -38.18
CA VAL A 23 29.09 -3.68 -39.12
C VAL A 23 30.19 -2.82 -38.50
N ILE A 24 31.30 -2.63 -39.22
CA ILE A 24 32.44 -1.85 -38.72
C ILE A 24 32.79 -0.78 -39.75
N GLY A 25 32.85 0.47 -39.30
CA GLY A 25 33.32 1.61 -40.06
C GLY A 25 32.23 2.42 -40.76
N GLU A 26 32.54 3.69 -41.00
CA GLU A 26 31.58 4.71 -41.46
C GLU A 26 30.84 4.32 -42.74
N ALA A 27 31.55 3.85 -43.76
CA ALA A 27 30.95 3.54 -45.06
C ALA A 27 29.91 2.40 -44.93
N LYS A 28 30.26 1.35 -44.18
CA LYS A 28 29.35 0.21 -43.95
C LYS A 28 28.20 0.58 -43.03
N ALA A 29 28.43 1.41 -42.01
CA ALA A 29 27.38 1.92 -41.14
C ALA A 29 26.37 2.77 -41.92
N ARG A 30 26.83 3.61 -42.85
CA ARG A 30 25.98 4.42 -43.74
C ARG A 30 25.13 3.53 -44.66
N GLU A 31 25.74 2.50 -45.27
CA GLU A 31 25.03 1.52 -46.09
C GLU A 31 23.98 0.74 -45.28
N ALA A 32 24.33 0.34 -44.05
CA ALA A 32 23.41 -0.33 -43.15
C ALA A 32 22.20 0.56 -42.79
N ILE A 33 22.42 1.83 -42.47
CA ILE A 33 21.33 2.79 -42.21
C ILE A 33 20.46 2.97 -43.45
N GLU A 34 21.06 3.15 -44.63
CA GLU A 34 20.29 3.30 -45.87
C GLU A 34 19.42 2.08 -46.15
N LYS A 35 19.97 0.87 -45.95
CA LYS A 35 19.24 -0.38 -46.12
C LYS A 35 18.11 -0.51 -45.10
N SER A 36 18.40 -0.26 -43.82
CA SER A 36 17.42 -0.30 -42.73
C SER A 36 16.30 0.73 -42.90
N SER A 37 16.56 1.89 -43.52
CA SER A 37 15.54 2.93 -43.74
C SER A 37 14.33 2.45 -44.53
N ARG A 38 14.48 1.42 -45.37
CA ARG A 38 13.38 0.87 -46.17
C ARG A 38 12.49 -0.12 -45.42
N PHE A 39 13.01 -0.73 -44.35
CA PHE A 39 12.35 -1.82 -43.62
C PHE A 39 11.97 -1.43 -42.20
N LEU A 40 12.77 -0.59 -41.54
CA LEU A 40 12.68 -0.24 -40.12
C LEU A 40 12.30 1.24 -39.91
N ALA A 41 11.71 1.91 -40.91
CA ALA A 41 11.46 3.36 -40.88
C ALA A 41 10.63 3.85 -39.65
N LEU A 42 9.74 3.01 -39.14
CA LEU A 42 8.89 3.31 -37.98
C LEU A 42 9.41 2.67 -36.69
N ASP A 43 10.50 1.92 -36.77
CA ASP A 43 11.08 1.21 -35.65
C ASP A 43 12.00 2.12 -34.82
N SER A 44 12.09 1.86 -33.53
CA SER A 44 13.04 2.55 -32.66
C SER A 44 14.49 2.16 -32.99
N ASP A 45 14.72 0.96 -33.52
CA ASP A 45 16.04 0.49 -33.98
C ASP A 45 16.68 1.43 -35.00
N PHE A 46 15.92 1.85 -36.02
CA PHE A 46 16.42 2.74 -37.05
C PHE A 46 16.86 4.10 -36.46
N ASN A 47 16.07 4.65 -35.54
CA ASN A 47 16.39 5.90 -34.87
C ASN A 47 17.66 5.76 -34.00
N THR A 48 17.84 4.60 -33.38
CA THR A 48 19.01 4.28 -32.56
C THR A 48 20.28 4.18 -33.42
N MET A 49 20.21 3.51 -34.58
CA MET A 49 21.32 3.49 -35.55
C MET A 49 21.73 4.90 -35.99
N VAL A 50 20.74 5.76 -36.31
CA VAL A 50 20.98 7.16 -36.71
C VAL A 50 21.58 7.96 -35.56
N THR A 51 21.11 7.76 -34.33
CA THR A 51 21.65 8.42 -33.14
C THR A 51 23.10 8.04 -32.88
N ALA A 52 23.43 6.74 -32.96
CA ALA A 52 24.81 6.27 -32.86
C ALA A 52 25.71 6.88 -33.95
N PHE A 53 25.20 6.97 -35.17
CA PHE A 53 25.92 7.60 -36.29
C PHE A 53 26.17 9.09 -36.08
N ASN A 54 25.20 9.82 -35.54
CA ASN A 54 25.37 11.24 -35.21
C ASN A 54 26.42 11.43 -34.11
N ILE A 55 26.40 10.63 -33.04
CA ILE A 55 27.42 10.67 -31.97
C ILE A 55 28.82 10.45 -32.56
N TYR A 56 28.97 9.45 -33.44
CA TYR A 56 30.23 9.19 -34.14
C TYR A 56 30.68 10.40 -34.98
N LEU A 57 29.78 11.02 -35.76
CA LEU A 57 30.11 12.19 -36.58
C LEU A 57 30.54 13.39 -35.74
N ASP A 58 29.84 13.65 -34.64
CA ASP A 58 30.13 14.78 -33.75
C ASP A 58 31.50 14.62 -33.08
N MET A 59 31.82 13.43 -32.55
CA MET A 59 33.14 13.17 -31.95
C MET A 59 34.27 13.19 -32.98
N LYS A 60 34.03 12.66 -34.19
CA LYS A 60 35.00 12.72 -35.28
C LYS A 60 35.26 14.15 -35.74
N ALA A 61 34.23 14.99 -35.81
CA ALA A 61 34.37 16.41 -36.14
C ALA A 61 35.18 17.19 -35.08
N ASN A 62 35.13 16.76 -33.82
CA ASN A 62 35.96 17.28 -32.73
C ASN A 62 37.42 16.78 -32.76
N GLY A 63 37.80 15.96 -33.75
CA GLY A 63 39.15 15.43 -33.91
C GLY A 63 39.47 14.24 -33.00
N GLU A 64 38.46 13.59 -32.43
CA GLU A 64 38.63 12.39 -31.62
C GLU A 64 38.88 11.14 -32.49
N ASP A 65 39.67 10.20 -31.97
CA ASP A 65 39.88 8.89 -32.60
C ASP A 65 38.69 7.98 -32.28
N VAL A 66 37.72 7.93 -33.18
CA VAL A 66 36.45 7.22 -32.98
C VAL A 66 36.14 6.28 -34.14
N GLU A 67 35.44 5.19 -33.85
CA GLU A 67 34.97 4.21 -34.84
C GLU A 67 33.54 3.81 -34.53
N ILE A 68 32.71 3.67 -35.57
CA ILE A 68 31.32 3.24 -35.43
C ILE A 68 31.16 1.75 -35.69
N VAL A 69 30.35 1.10 -34.86
CA VAL A 69 30.12 -0.33 -34.88
C VAL A 69 28.65 -0.64 -34.62
N PHE A 70 28.05 -1.50 -35.43
CA PHE A 70 26.75 -2.10 -35.13
C PHE A 70 26.94 -3.58 -34.82
N VAL A 71 26.48 -4.01 -33.65
CA VAL A 71 26.51 -5.42 -33.24
C VAL A 71 25.09 -5.90 -32.99
N ALA A 72 24.85 -7.15 -33.33
CA ALA A 72 23.57 -7.79 -33.04
C ALA A 72 23.73 -9.16 -32.36
N GLY A 73 22.66 -9.61 -31.73
CA GLY A 73 22.56 -10.93 -31.11
C GLY A 73 22.00 -11.98 -32.06
N SER A 74 20.85 -12.55 -31.72
CA SER A 74 20.22 -13.61 -32.51
C SER A 74 18.71 -13.67 -32.29
N GLN A 75 17.97 -13.87 -33.36
CA GLN A 75 16.51 -14.07 -33.34
C GLN A 75 16.02 -15.25 -32.48
N ARG A 76 16.91 -16.19 -32.12
CA ARG A 76 16.55 -17.31 -31.21
C ARG A 76 16.37 -16.84 -29.76
N GLY A 77 16.91 -15.67 -29.41
CA GLY A 77 16.85 -15.06 -28.09
C GLY A 77 17.60 -15.83 -27.01
N GLY A 78 17.43 -15.40 -25.76
CA GLY A 78 17.98 -16.07 -24.58
C GLY A 78 19.51 -16.12 -24.57
N LEU A 79 20.08 -17.31 -24.34
CA LEU A 79 21.53 -17.49 -24.28
C LEU A 79 22.19 -17.42 -25.67
N ASP A 80 21.49 -17.84 -26.72
CA ASP A 80 22.03 -17.86 -28.08
C ASP A 80 22.34 -16.43 -28.57
N SER A 81 21.48 -15.46 -28.26
CA SER A 81 21.70 -14.06 -28.61
C SER A 81 22.90 -13.46 -27.87
N GLN A 82 23.04 -13.74 -26.57
CA GLN A 82 24.18 -13.28 -25.79
C GLN A 82 25.51 -13.90 -26.27
N MET A 83 25.50 -15.18 -26.65
CA MET A 83 26.68 -15.85 -27.21
C MET A 83 27.04 -15.32 -28.60
N ALA A 84 26.05 -15.02 -29.45
CA ALA A 84 26.27 -14.42 -30.76
C ALA A 84 26.87 -13.02 -30.62
N LEU A 85 26.24 -12.16 -29.81
CA LEU A 85 26.72 -10.82 -29.49
C LEU A 85 28.16 -10.85 -28.95
N SER A 86 28.44 -11.76 -28.01
CA SER A 86 29.77 -11.95 -27.44
C SER A 86 30.83 -12.22 -28.53
N LYS A 87 30.52 -13.07 -29.52
CA LYS A 87 31.47 -13.37 -30.62
C LYS A 87 31.68 -12.17 -31.52
N GLN A 88 30.63 -11.42 -31.83
CA GLN A 88 30.73 -10.22 -32.64
C GLN A 88 31.57 -9.14 -31.94
N VAL A 89 31.37 -8.94 -30.64
CA VAL A 89 32.17 -7.99 -29.85
C VAL A 89 33.64 -8.42 -29.83
N ASP A 90 33.94 -9.71 -29.72
CA ASP A 90 35.33 -10.21 -29.82
C ASP A 90 35.95 -9.93 -31.19
N GLU A 91 35.17 -10.03 -32.27
CA GLU A 91 35.63 -9.69 -33.63
C GLU A 91 35.91 -8.19 -33.78
N VAL A 92 35.00 -7.34 -33.28
CA VAL A 92 35.14 -5.88 -33.26
C VAL A 92 36.40 -5.45 -32.52
N ILE A 93 36.65 -6.03 -31.34
CA ILE A 93 37.85 -5.73 -30.54
C ILE A 93 39.12 -6.12 -31.29
N ARG A 94 39.14 -7.26 -31.98
CA ARG A 94 40.31 -7.68 -32.78
C ARG A 94 40.57 -6.76 -33.97
N ALA A 95 39.52 -6.32 -34.64
CA ALA A 95 39.61 -5.51 -35.85
C ALA A 95 40.01 -4.06 -35.55
N ILE A 96 39.41 -3.45 -34.53
CA ILE A 96 39.49 -2.00 -34.28
C ILE A 96 40.46 -1.68 -33.13
N LYS A 97 40.61 -2.61 -32.17
CA LYS A 97 41.34 -2.44 -30.90
C LYS A 97 40.98 -1.14 -30.16
N PRO A 98 39.70 -0.92 -29.82
CA PRO A 98 39.28 0.26 -29.09
C PRO A 98 39.78 0.24 -27.64
N ASP A 99 40.07 1.41 -27.07
CA ASP A 99 40.42 1.57 -25.66
C ASP A 99 39.16 1.63 -24.76
N GLN A 100 38.06 2.14 -25.32
CA GLN A 100 36.80 2.37 -24.61
C GLN A 100 35.60 2.32 -25.57
N ALA A 101 34.39 2.21 -25.03
CA ALA A 101 33.15 2.25 -25.79
C ALA A 101 32.08 3.18 -25.21
N ILE A 102 31.27 3.72 -26.12
CA ILE A 102 29.98 4.34 -25.83
C ILE A 102 28.90 3.44 -26.43
N LEU A 103 27.93 3.03 -25.61
CA LEU A 103 26.86 2.13 -26.03
C LEU A 103 25.60 2.92 -26.36
N VAL A 104 24.92 2.55 -27.44
CA VAL A 104 23.68 3.18 -27.88
C VAL A 104 22.62 2.10 -28.10
N TYR A 105 21.48 2.21 -27.41
CA TYR A 105 20.38 1.24 -27.48
C TYR A 105 19.02 1.91 -27.20
N ASP A 106 17.91 1.29 -27.56
CA ASP A 106 16.55 1.79 -27.31
C ASP A 106 15.76 0.96 -26.28
N SER A 107 15.91 -0.36 -26.30
CA SER A 107 15.06 -1.26 -25.52
C SER A 107 15.71 -1.72 -24.21
N PRO A 108 14.92 -2.07 -23.18
CA PRO A 108 15.42 -2.78 -22.00
C PRO A 108 16.02 -4.15 -22.29
N GLU A 109 15.68 -4.76 -23.43
CA GLU A 109 16.22 -6.05 -23.84
C GLU A 109 17.67 -5.88 -24.32
N ASP A 110 17.95 -4.86 -25.12
CA ASP A 110 19.31 -4.51 -25.59
C ASP A 110 20.23 -4.09 -24.46
N ALA A 111 19.67 -3.46 -23.41
CA ALA A 111 20.43 -3.14 -22.21
C ALA A 111 21.09 -4.39 -21.55
N LYS A 112 20.60 -5.61 -21.83
CA LYS A 112 21.21 -6.85 -21.34
C LYS A 112 22.57 -7.15 -22.00
N ALA A 113 22.91 -6.49 -23.09
CA ALA A 113 24.23 -6.55 -23.71
C ALA A 113 25.31 -5.86 -22.88
N ILE A 114 24.94 -4.88 -22.04
CA ILE A 114 25.88 -4.03 -21.30
C ILE A 114 26.88 -4.87 -20.49
N PRO A 115 26.48 -5.84 -19.64
CA PRO A 115 27.44 -6.64 -18.87
C PRO A 115 28.35 -7.51 -19.76
N VAL A 116 27.85 -7.95 -20.92
CA VAL A 116 28.62 -8.77 -21.88
C VAL A 116 29.74 -7.95 -22.51
N ILE A 117 29.46 -6.70 -22.88
CA ILE A 117 30.43 -5.76 -23.46
C ILE A 117 31.39 -5.24 -22.38
N GLU A 118 30.87 -4.90 -21.20
CA GLU A 118 31.66 -4.41 -20.05
C GLU A 118 32.75 -5.38 -19.63
N SER A 119 32.49 -6.69 -19.73
CA SER A 119 33.48 -7.73 -19.42
C SER A 119 34.72 -7.74 -20.32
N ARG A 120 34.69 -7.02 -21.45
CA ARG A 120 35.75 -7.01 -22.48
C ARG A 120 36.33 -5.63 -22.75
N LEU A 121 35.51 -4.59 -22.62
CA LEU A 121 35.86 -3.23 -23.01
C LEU A 121 35.33 -2.23 -21.97
N LYS A 122 36.13 -1.21 -21.66
CA LYS A 122 35.74 -0.15 -20.74
C LYS A 122 34.60 0.67 -21.34
N ILE A 123 33.45 0.70 -20.68
CA ILE A 123 32.33 1.55 -21.08
C ILE A 123 32.50 2.91 -20.42
N VAL A 124 32.51 3.98 -21.22
CA VAL A 124 32.64 5.38 -20.74
C VAL A 124 31.37 6.20 -20.90
N GLY A 125 30.41 5.71 -21.68
CA GLY A 125 29.13 6.37 -21.90
C GLY A 125 28.06 5.40 -22.34
N ILE A 126 26.81 5.74 -22.02
CA ILE A 126 25.63 4.98 -22.40
C ILE A 126 24.57 5.99 -22.84
N GLU A 127 24.10 5.86 -24.08
CA GLU A 127 23.02 6.66 -24.63
C GLU A 127 21.79 5.76 -24.84
N ARG A 128 20.70 6.07 -24.14
CA ARG A 128 19.43 5.36 -24.31
C ARG A 128 18.48 6.18 -25.17
N VAL A 129 18.16 5.66 -26.35
CA VAL A 129 17.26 6.31 -27.31
C VAL A 129 15.81 5.98 -26.97
N ILE A 130 14.97 7.00 -26.87
CA ILE A 130 13.54 6.85 -26.64
C ILE A 130 12.81 7.52 -27.79
N VAL A 131 12.06 6.74 -28.56
CA VAL A 131 11.27 7.23 -29.71
C VAL A 131 9.81 7.34 -29.32
N GLU A 132 9.20 8.50 -29.60
CA GLU A 132 7.77 8.70 -29.40
C GLU A 132 6.99 8.02 -30.54
N GLN A 133 6.39 6.87 -30.27
CA GLN A 133 5.52 6.17 -31.22
C GLN A 133 4.04 6.49 -30.97
N HIS A 134 3.34 6.97 -32.00
CA HIS A 134 1.87 7.01 -31.99
C HIS A 134 1.32 5.58 -32.14
N ARG A 135 1.12 4.86 -31.04
CA ARG A 135 0.51 3.52 -31.08
C ARG A 135 -0.96 3.59 -31.50
N GLY A 136 -1.35 2.75 -32.45
CA GLY A 136 -2.72 2.67 -32.96
C GLY A 136 -3.72 2.06 -31.97
N VAL A 137 -5.00 2.35 -32.17
CA VAL A 137 -6.13 1.89 -31.32
C VAL A 137 -6.25 0.35 -31.26
N GLU A 138 -5.77 -0.36 -32.29
CA GLU A 138 -5.91 -1.81 -32.45
C GLU A 138 -5.11 -2.63 -31.41
N GLU A 139 -3.87 -2.26 -31.13
CA GLU A 139 -3.06 -2.92 -30.09
C GLU A 139 -3.65 -2.72 -28.68
N THR A 140 -4.29 -1.57 -28.45
CA THR A 140 -4.99 -1.29 -27.20
C THR A 140 -6.14 -2.28 -27.00
N TYR A 141 -6.90 -2.62 -28.05
CA TYR A 141 -7.99 -3.60 -27.95
C TYR A 141 -7.48 -5.02 -27.67
N ILE A 142 -6.37 -5.43 -28.29
CA ILE A 142 -5.76 -6.75 -28.04
C ILE A 142 -5.28 -6.85 -26.58
N LEU A 143 -4.62 -5.80 -26.07
CA LEU A 143 -4.21 -5.73 -24.68
C LEU A 143 -5.41 -5.73 -23.73
N LEU A 144 -6.45 -4.94 -24.02
CA LEU A 144 -7.69 -4.94 -23.23
C LEU A 144 -8.31 -6.34 -23.18
N GLY A 145 -8.43 -7.01 -24.33
CA GLY A 145 -8.97 -8.36 -24.43
C GLY A 145 -8.16 -9.38 -23.61
N LYS A 146 -6.82 -9.27 -23.65
CA LYS A 146 -5.93 -10.10 -22.82
C LYS A 146 -6.14 -9.87 -21.32
N TYR A 147 -6.28 -8.62 -20.89
CA TYR A 147 -6.57 -8.29 -19.49
C TYR A 147 -7.95 -8.76 -19.05
N LEU A 148 -8.99 -8.56 -19.87
CA LEU A 148 -10.33 -9.06 -19.61
C LEU A 148 -10.35 -10.59 -19.46
N LYS A 149 -9.60 -11.31 -20.31
CA LYS A 149 -9.46 -12.76 -20.20
C LYS A 149 -8.81 -13.16 -18.88
N ARG A 150 -7.73 -12.48 -18.46
CA ARG A 150 -7.06 -12.72 -17.17
C ARG A 150 -7.99 -12.49 -15.98
N LEU A 151 -8.85 -11.46 -16.03
CA LEU A 151 -9.83 -11.20 -14.98
C LEU A 151 -10.79 -12.38 -14.75
N VAL A 152 -11.06 -13.20 -15.78
CA VAL A 152 -11.95 -14.36 -15.67
C VAL A 152 -11.19 -15.64 -15.32
N THR A 153 -10.03 -15.88 -15.96
CA THR A 153 -9.33 -17.17 -15.90
C THR A 153 -8.37 -17.31 -14.73
N GLU A 154 -7.76 -16.23 -14.26
CA GLU A 154 -6.76 -16.30 -13.19
C GLU A 154 -7.43 -16.22 -11.82
N SER A 155 -7.25 -17.24 -10.98
CA SER A 155 -7.97 -17.40 -9.69
C SER A 155 -7.78 -16.22 -8.72
N ARG A 156 -6.66 -15.50 -8.80
CA ARG A 156 -6.41 -14.29 -8.01
C ARG A 156 -7.32 -13.13 -8.43
N TYR A 157 -7.44 -12.88 -9.72
CA TYR A 157 -8.19 -11.75 -10.27
C TYR A 157 -9.69 -12.07 -10.40
N SER A 158 -10.03 -13.31 -10.75
CA SER A 158 -11.41 -13.80 -10.86
C SER A 158 -12.18 -13.73 -9.55
N ARG A 159 -11.53 -14.02 -8.42
CA ARG A 159 -12.14 -13.85 -7.09
C ARG A 159 -12.56 -12.41 -6.82
N LEU A 160 -11.78 -11.43 -7.25
CA LEU A 160 -12.09 -10.01 -7.05
C LEU A 160 -13.13 -9.52 -8.06
N PHE A 161 -12.95 -9.83 -9.35
CA PHE A 161 -13.75 -9.27 -10.43
C PHE A 161 -15.09 -9.97 -10.63
N LEU A 162 -15.16 -11.28 -10.41
CA LEU A 162 -16.39 -12.07 -10.53
C LEU A 162 -16.92 -12.51 -9.17
N GLY A 163 -16.03 -12.92 -8.26
CA GLY A 163 -16.43 -13.43 -6.94
C GLY A 163 -17.12 -12.38 -6.07
N VAL A 164 -16.50 -11.21 -5.88
CA VAL A 164 -17.08 -10.14 -5.04
C VAL A 164 -18.42 -9.64 -5.59
N PRO A 165 -18.55 -9.26 -6.89
CA PRO A 165 -19.85 -8.90 -7.45
C PRO A 165 -20.84 -10.06 -7.43
N GLY A 166 -20.40 -11.29 -7.68
CA GLY A 166 -21.24 -12.48 -7.65
C GLY A 166 -21.87 -12.73 -6.28
N ILE A 167 -21.09 -12.58 -5.20
CA ILE A 167 -21.60 -12.67 -3.81
C ILE A 167 -22.59 -11.54 -3.54
N ILE A 168 -22.27 -10.30 -3.95
CA ILE A 168 -23.17 -9.15 -3.78
C ILE A 168 -24.51 -9.42 -4.46
N LEU A 169 -24.50 -9.87 -5.72
CA LEU A 169 -25.71 -10.19 -6.47
C LEU A 169 -26.49 -11.34 -5.80
N PHE A 170 -25.81 -12.41 -5.41
CA PHE A 170 -26.43 -13.56 -4.76
C PHE A 170 -27.13 -13.20 -3.45
N VAL A 171 -26.43 -12.48 -2.55
CA VAL A 171 -27.00 -12.01 -1.28
C VAL A 171 -28.13 -11.02 -1.53
N SER A 172 -27.98 -10.12 -2.51
CA SER A 172 -29.04 -9.17 -2.89
C SER A 172 -30.30 -9.89 -3.36
N SER A 173 -30.16 -10.97 -4.15
CA SER A 173 -31.30 -11.78 -4.58
C SER A 173 -31.99 -12.49 -3.41
N ILE A 174 -31.23 -13.05 -2.46
CA ILE A 174 -31.81 -13.66 -1.24
C ILE A 174 -32.61 -12.63 -0.45
N LEU A 175 -32.03 -11.45 -0.21
CA LEU A 175 -32.70 -10.36 0.50
C LEU A 175 -33.97 -9.90 -0.24
N ALA A 176 -33.93 -9.82 -1.56
CA ALA A 176 -35.10 -9.44 -2.36
C ALA A 176 -36.22 -10.48 -2.26
N ILE A 177 -35.91 -11.78 -2.33
CA ILE A 177 -36.89 -12.88 -2.17
C ILE A 177 -37.50 -12.85 -0.76
N ALA A 178 -36.72 -12.50 0.25
CA ALA A 178 -37.19 -12.35 1.63
C ALA A 178 -38.00 -11.04 1.87
N GLY A 179 -38.21 -10.20 0.85
CA GLY A 179 -38.90 -8.90 0.99
C GLY A 179 -38.06 -7.82 1.69
N LEU A 180 -36.76 -8.04 1.84
CA LEU A 180 -35.81 -7.17 2.55
C LEU A 180 -34.99 -6.27 1.60
N THR A 181 -35.53 -5.94 0.43
CA THR A 181 -34.84 -5.16 -0.61
C THR A 181 -34.31 -3.82 -0.10
N ALA A 182 -35.01 -3.20 0.87
CA ALA A 182 -34.59 -1.94 1.49
C ALA A 182 -33.21 -2.01 2.17
N TYR A 183 -32.76 -3.21 2.57
CA TYR A 183 -31.48 -3.42 3.24
C TYR A 183 -30.33 -3.78 2.29
N VAL A 184 -30.60 -3.99 1.01
CA VAL A 184 -29.58 -4.39 0.03
C VAL A 184 -28.47 -3.33 -0.10
N LEU A 185 -28.84 -2.11 -0.47
CA LEU A 185 -27.87 -1.02 -0.65
C LEU A 185 -27.16 -0.64 0.66
N PRO A 186 -27.85 -0.46 1.80
CA PRO A 186 -27.18 -0.23 3.09
C PRO A 186 -26.17 -1.32 3.45
N SER A 187 -26.49 -2.60 3.21
CA SER A 187 -25.58 -3.71 3.52
C SER A 187 -24.33 -3.68 2.65
N ILE A 188 -24.47 -3.39 1.34
CA ILE A 188 -23.34 -3.24 0.42
C ILE A 188 -22.42 -2.11 0.88
N LEU A 189 -22.99 -0.93 1.15
CA LEU A 189 -22.22 0.23 1.61
C LEU A 189 -21.54 -0.03 2.96
N LEU A 190 -22.20 -0.76 3.87
CA LEU A 190 -21.64 -1.13 5.16
C LEU A 190 -20.42 -2.05 5.00
N VAL A 191 -20.51 -3.07 4.15
CA VAL A 191 -19.40 -4.00 3.91
C VAL A 191 -18.24 -3.30 3.21
N LEU A 192 -18.52 -2.51 2.16
CA LEU A 192 -17.48 -1.76 1.43
C LEU A 192 -16.81 -0.73 2.32
N GLY A 193 -17.60 0.09 3.02
CA GLY A 193 -17.10 1.09 3.97
C GLY A 193 -16.30 0.45 5.09
N GLY A 194 -16.79 -0.65 5.66
CA GLY A 194 -16.06 -1.42 6.67
C GLY A 194 -14.72 -1.95 6.16
N ALA A 195 -14.69 -2.55 4.97
CA ALA A 195 -13.45 -3.04 4.36
C ALA A 195 -12.46 -1.90 4.09
N MET A 196 -12.94 -0.75 3.62
CA MET A 196 -12.12 0.45 3.40
C MET A 196 -11.57 1.02 4.71
N LEU A 197 -12.35 1.05 5.78
CA LEU A 197 -11.86 1.49 7.10
C LEU A 197 -10.78 0.54 7.62
N VAL A 198 -11.01 -0.77 7.54
CA VAL A 198 -10.04 -1.78 8.01
C VAL A 198 -8.72 -1.62 7.28
N ARG A 199 -8.73 -1.60 5.94
CA ARG A 199 -7.51 -1.49 5.13
C ARG A 199 -6.91 -0.08 5.13
N GLY A 200 -7.74 0.95 5.06
CA GLY A 200 -7.30 2.34 4.95
C GLY A 200 -6.61 2.86 6.21
N PHE A 201 -6.97 2.33 7.38
CA PHE A 201 -6.32 2.65 8.65
C PHE A 201 -5.33 1.58 9.12
N GLY A 202 -5.10 0.51 8.34
CA GLY A 202 -4.22 -0.60 8.75
C GLY A 202 -4.67 -1.26 10.06
N ILE A 203 -5.98 -1.37 10.27
CA ILE A 203 -6.56 -1.94 11.50
C ILE A 203 -6.18 -3.41 11.63
N ASP A 204 -6.10 -4.13 10.51
CA ASP A 204 -5.60 -5.50 10.42
C ASP A 204 -4.19 -5.62 11.01
N ASP A 205 -3.25 -4.79 10.54
CA ASP A 205 -1.86 -4.79 11.03
C ASP A 205 -1.78 -4.36 12.51
N ALA A 206 -2.60 -3.40 12.92
CA ALA A 206 -2.65 -2.94 14.31
C ALA A 206 -3.15 -4.03 15.27
N ILE A 207 -4.18 -4.79 14.87
CA ILE A 207 -4.71 -5.91 15.65
C ILE A 207 -3.67 -7.02 15.76
N GLU A 208 -2.98 -7.36 14.67
CA GLU A 208 -1.92 -8.38 14.68
C GLU A 208 -0.80 -8.02 15.66
N ARG A 209 -0.29 -6.78 15.58
CA ARG A 209 0.72 -6.27 16.53
C ARG A 209 0.23 -6.28 17.97
N TRP A 210 -1.04 -5.95 18.23
CA TRP A 210 -1.58 -6.00 19.58
C TRP A 210 -1.74 -7.43 20.09
N TRP A 211 -2.07 -8.38 19.21
CA TRP A 211 -2.19 -9.79 19.54
C TRP A 211 -0.86 -10.39 19.98
N GLU A 212 0.22 -10.06 19.27
CA GLU A 212 1.59 -10.47 19.63
C GLU A 212 2.03 -9.89 20.99
N ASN A 213 1.64 -8.65 21.29
CA ASN A 213 2.05 -7.98 22.52
C ASN A 213 1.23 -8.38 23.76
N SER A 214 -0.08 -8.61 23.60
CA SER A 214 -0.96 -9.04 24.70
C SER A 214 -2.31 -9.56 24.18
N THR A 215 -2.44 -10.89 24.10
CA THR A 215 -3.70 -11.55 23.72
C THR A 215 -4.88 -11.14 24.62
N ILE A 216 -4.62 -10.95 25.92
CA ILE A 216 -5.63 -10.49 26.89
C ILE A 216 -6.19 -9.12 26.48
N MET A 217 -5.33 -8.21 26.01
CA MET A 217 -5.75 -6.87 25.62
C MET A 217 -6.60 -6.89 24.35
N VAL A 218 -6.33 -7.79 23.40
CA VAL A 218 -7.18 -7.92 22.19
C VAL A 218 -8.57 -8.45 22.53
N ILE A 219 -8.67 -9.51 23.35
CA ILE A 219 -9.97 -10.05 23.77
C ILE A 219 -10.80 -8.97 24.47
N VAL A 220 -10.16 -8.22 25.38
CA VAL A 220 -10.80 -7.14 26.11
C VAL A 220 -11.22 -5.99 25.19
N ALA A 221 -10.42 -5.64 24.17
CA ALA A 221 -10.76 -4.63 23.18
C ALA A 221 -11.95 -5.05 22.29
N ILE A 222 -12.05 -6.33 21.94
CA ILE A 222 -13.20 -6.87 21.22
C ILE A 222 -14.47 -6.76 22.08
N LEU A 223 -14.40 -7.18 23.35
CA LEU A 223 -15.54 -7.09 24.27
C LEU A 223 -15.98 -5.64 24.52
N SER A 224 -15.01 -4.73 24.67
CA SER A 224 -15.23 -3.29 24.78
C SER A 224 -15.92 -2.73 23.53
N SER A 225 -15.47 -3.13 22.33
CA SER A 225 -16.07 -2.71 21.06
C SER A 225 -17.50 -3.21 20.89
N ILE A 226 -17.77 -4.48 21.24
CA ILE A 226 -19.12 -5.04 21.23
C ILE A 226 -20.03 -4.22 22.17
N SER A 227 -19.55 -3.89 23.36
CA SER A 227 -20.30 -3.05 24.30
C SER A 227 -20.61 -1.67 23.73
N LEU A 228 -19.67 -1.03 23.03
CA LEU A 228 -19.91 0.26 22.36
C LEU A 228 -20.97 0.16 21.26
N VAL A 229 -20.95 -0.90 20.46
CA VAL A 229 -21.98 -1.15 19.44
C VAL A 229 -23.35 -1.33 20.08
N LEU A 230 -23.44 -2.11 21.16
CA LEU A 230 -24.67 -2.26 21.93
C LEU A 230 -25.16 -0.93 22.54
N ALA A 231 -24.23 -0.07 22.97
CA ALA A 231 -24.54 1.27 23.46
C ALA A 231 -25.25 2.11 22.38
N ILE A 232 -24.72 2.10 21.14
CA ILE A 232 -25.29 2.83 20.00
C ILE A 232 -26.68 2.27 19.65
N ILE A 233 -26.81 0.94 19.57
CA ILE A 233 -28.08 0.28 19.25
C ILE A 233 -29.14 0.64 20.31
N ASN A 234 -28.82 0.46 21.59
CA ASN A 234 -29.78 0.74 22.67
C ASN A 234 -30.12 2.24 22.74
N GLY A 235 -29.11 3.10 22.59
CA GLY A 235 -29.32 4.54 22.48
C GLY A 235 -30.28 4.92 21.36
N TYR A 236 -30.12 4.34 20.16
CA TYR A 236 -31.01 4.57 19.03
C TYR A 236 -32.45 4.06 19.29
N LEU A 237 -32.59 2.88 19.91
CA LEU A 237 -33.90 2.32 20.25
C LEU A 237 -34.65 3.18 21.27
N VAL A 238 -33.96 3.68 22.29
CA VAL A 238 -34.56 4.57 23.29
C VAL A 238 -34.84 5.96 22.70
N ALA A 239 -33.93 6.50 21.88
CA ALA A 239 -34.15 7.78 21.21
C ALA A 239 -35.35 7.74 20.25
N SER A 240 -35.54 6.64 19.51
CA SER A 240 -36.65 6.50 18.56
C SER A 240 -38.02 6.37 19.24
N THR A 241 -38.06 5.92 20.50
CA THR A 241 -39.30 5.80 21.29
C THR A 241 -39.59 7.02 22.17
N ALA A 242 -38.59 7.85 22.48
CA ALA A 242 -38.72 8.98 23.41
C ALA A 242 -39.36 10.25 22.81
N GLY A 243 -39.67 10.29 21.51
CA GLY A 243 -40.35 11.42 20.87
C GLY A 243 -39.43 12.64 20.61
N PRO A 244 -39.97 13.89 20.60
CA PRO A 244 -39.20 15.09 20.28
C PRO A 244 -37.98 15.32 21.18
N LEU A 245 -36.99 16.05 20.68
CA LEU A 245 -35.80 16.45 21.43
C LEU A 245 -36.20 17.34 22.62
N SER A 246 -36.15 16.76 23.82
CA SER A 246 -36.42 17.40 25.10
C SER A 246 -35.33 16.97 26.09
N ILE A 247 -35.15 17.74 27.17
CA ILE A 247 -34.17 17.39 28.22
C ILE A 247 -34.44 15.99 28.78
N ARG A 248 -35.72 15.63 28.90
CA ARG A 248 -36.15 14.31 29.37
C ARG A 248 -35.77 13.20 28.39
N SER A 249 -36.04 13.35 27.09
CA SER A 249 -35.68 12.35 26.07
C SER A 249 -34.17 12.22 25.85
N ALA A 250 -33.42 13.31 25.98
CA ALA A 250 -31.96 13.27 25.97
C ALA A 250 -31.41 12.52 27.19
N SER A 251 -31.97 12.78 28.38
CA SER A 251 -31.54 12.14 29.62
C SER A 251 -31.84 10.64 29.64
N SER A 252 -33.02 10.22 29.16
CA SER A 252 -33.37 8.80 29.04
C SER A 252 -32.48 8.06 28.03
N THR A 253 -32.16 8.70 26.91
CA THR A 253 -31.23 8.15 25.91
C THR A 253 -29.83 7.98 26.48
N LEU A 254 -29.31 9.00 27.19
CA LEU A 254 -28.01 8.91 27.85
C LEU A 254 -27.97 7.84 28.93
N LEU A 255 -29.05 7.69 29.71
CA LEU A 255 -29.18 6.62 30.71
C LEU A 255 -29.16 5.23 30.08
N ALA A 256 -29.70 5.06 28.89
CA ALA A 256 -29.67 3.79 28.17
C ALA A 256 -28.26 3.45 27.65
N ILE A 257 -27.50 4.45 27.24
CA ILE A 257 -26.13 4.30 26.69
C ILE A 257 -25.10 4.07 27.82
N LEU A 258 -25.27 4.76 28.95
CA LEU A 258 -24.25 4.90 29.99
C LEU A 258 -23.74 3.58 30.60
N PRO A 259 -24.55 2.54 30.86
CA PRO A 259 -24.07 1.26 31.39
C PRO A 259 -23.08 0.58 30.44
N TYR A 260 -23.35 0.60 29.14
CA TYR A 260 -22.52 -0.02 28.12
C TYR A 260 -21.19 0.74 27.91
N LEU A 261 -21.23 2.08 27.95
CA LEU A 261 -20.02 2.90 27.94
C LEU A 261 -19.15 2.60 29.16
N THR A 262 -19.77 2.55 30.34
CA THR A 262 -19.08 2.29 31.60
C THR A 262 -18.46 0.90 31.60
N PHE A 263 -19.19 -0.13 31.16
CA PHE A 263 -18.67 -1.49 31.02
C PHE A 263 -17.49 -1.54 30.05
N SER A 264 -17.58 -0.85 28.91
CA SER A 264 -16.51 -0.76 27.92
C SER A 264 -15.22 -0.18 28.52
N ILE A 265 -15.32 0.87 29.32
CA ILE A 265 -14.17 1.49 29.99
C ILE A 265 -13.61 0.58 31.09
N ILE A 266 -14.47 0.01 31.93
CA ILE A 266 -14.07 -0.87 33.03
C ILE A 266 -13.36 -2.11 32.50
N ILE A 267 -13.87 -2.74 31.43
CA ILE A 267 -13.26 -3.95 30.90
C ILE A 267 -11.87 -3.65 30.32
N LEU A 268 -11.68 -2.52 29.62
CA LEU A 268 -10.38 -2.08 29.12
C LEU A 268 -9.35 -1.90 30.25
N TYR A 269 -9.73 -1.22 31.33
CA TYR A 269 -8.85 -1.07 32.49
C TYR A 269 -8.62 -2.39 33.23
N SER A 270 -9.63 -3.27 33.28
CA SER A 270 -9.50 -4.60 33.87
C SER A 270 -8.54 -5.48 33.08
N GLY A 271 -8.56 -5.41 31.75
CA GLY A 271 -7.60 -6.09 30.88
C GLY A 271 -6.17 -5.61 31.11
N LYS A 272 -5.95 -4.28 31.20
CA LYS A 272 -4.65 -3.71 31.54
C LYS A 272 -4.19 -4.11 32.94
N LEU A 273 -5.11 -4.10 33.90
CA LEU A 273 -4.86 -4.53 35.27
C LEU A 273 -4.38 -5.99 35.32
N LEU A 274 -5.10 -6.90 34.65
CA LEU A 274 -4.75 -8.32 34.56
C LEU A 274 -3.40 -8.51 33.87
N SER A 275 -3.17 -7.82 32.76
CA SER A 275 -1.89 -7.90 32.03
C SER A 275 -0.71 -7.43 32.89
N ARG A 276 -0.87 -6.37 33.70
CA ARG A 276 0.18 -5.87 34.61
C ARG A 276 0.35 -6.71 35.88
N ALA A 277 -0.74 -7.29 36.37
CA ALA A 277 -0.70 -8.21 37.51
C ALA A 277 0.11 -9.46 37.17
N LEU A 278 -0.07 -9.99 35.95
CA LEU A 278 0.70 -11.13 35.44
C LEU A 278 2.20 -10.80 35.28
N SER A 279 2.54 -9.58 34.87
CA SER A 279 3.95 -9.13 34.75
C SER A 279 4.57 -8.66 36.08
N LYS A 280 3.86 -8.78 37.21
CA LYS A 280 4.28 -8.32 38.56
C LYS A 280 4.75 -6.86 38.60
N ASP A 281 4.15 -6.00 37.78
CA ASP A 281 4.46 -4.56 37.79
C ASP A 281 3.95 -3.90 39.07
N ILE A 282 4.69 -2.95 39.65
CA ILE A 282 4.30 -2.27 40.90
C ILE A 282 3.18 -1.25 40.68
N ARG A 283 2.92 -0.87 39.42
CA ARG A 283 1.97 0.18 39.00
C ARG A 283 0.53 -0.28 38.79
N ILE A 284 0.17 -1.48 39.28
CA ILE A 284 -1.18 -2.08 39.19
C ILE A 284 -2.24 -1.15 39.81
N TRP A 285 -1.91 -0.44 40.89
CA TRP A 285 -2.82 0.45 41.60
C TRP A 285 -3.38 1.60 40.75
N HIS A 286 -2.65 2.06 39.73
CA HIS A 286 -3.16 3.10 38.84
C HIS A 286 -4.37 2.64 38.02
N ASP A 287 -4.41 1.37 37.59
CA ASP A 287 -5.53 0.86 36.82
C ASP A 287 -6.72 0.52 37.73
N LEU A 288 -6.48 0.08 38.97
CA LEU A 288 -7.51 -0.03 40.01
C LEU A 288 -8.20 1.31 40.29
N LEU A 289 -7.42 2.39 40.44
CA LEU A 289 -7.97 3.73 40.65
C LEU A 289 -8.84 4.19 39.47
N LYS A 290 -8.45 3.88 38.23
CA LYS A 290 -9.25 4.22 37.04
C LYS A 290 -10.56 3.43 36.99
N ILE A 291 -10.56 2.16 37.38
CA ILE A 291 -11.78 1.35 37.48
C ILE A 291 -12.70 1.95 38.55
N LEU A 292 -12.17 2.26 39.73
CA LEU A 292 -12.93 2.87 40.82
C LEU A 292 -13.52 4.22 40.41
N ALA A 293 -12.71 5.07 39.76
CA ALA A 293 -13.16 6.36 39.24
C ALA A 293 -14.26 6.21 38.18
N SER A 294 -14.16 5.19 37.31
CA SER A 294 -15.19 4.91 36.30
C SER A 294 -16.51 4.48 36.92
N ILE A 295 -16.47 3.64 37.97
CA ILE A 295 -17.66 3.22 38.73
C ILE A 295 -18.30 4.41 39.45
N LEU A 296 -17.49 5.25 40.10
CA LEU A 296 -17.98 6.46 40.77
C LEU A 296 -18.61 7.44 39.76
N ALA A 297 -17.95 7.67 38.62
CA ALA A 297 -18.49 8.50 37.55
C ALA A 297 -19.83 7.97 37.04
N TYR A 298 -19.97 6.65 36.89
CA TYR A 298 -21.25 6.02 36.52
C TYR A 298 -22.38 6.35 37.49
N PHE A 299 -22.15 6.19 38.80
CA PHE A 299 -23.16 6.49 39.82
C PHE A 299 -23.55 7.97 39.83
N VAL A 300 -22.56 8.86 39.75
CA VAL A 300 -22.77 10.31 39.67
C VAL A 300 -23.60 10.67 38.44
N LEU A 301 -23.17 10.23 37.25
CA LEU A 301 -23.84 10.54 35.99
C LEU A 301 -25.25 9.96 35.94
N THR A 302 -25.45 8.73 36.42
CA THR A 302 -26.78 8.12 36.50
C THR A 302 -27.71 8.91 37.44
N GLY A 303 -27.21 9.34 38.60
CA GLY A 303 -27.98 10.18 39.53
C GLY A 303 -28.38 11.52 38.91
N LEU A 304 -27.45 12.21 38.26
CA LEU A 304 -27.72 13.47 37.56
C LEU A 304 -28.74 13.30 36.44
N LEU A 305 -28.55 12.30 35.58
CA LEU A 305 -29.42 12.07 34.43
C LEU A 305 -30.84 11.64 34.86
N ARG A 306 -30.98 10.84 35.94
CA ARG A 306 -32.30 10.49 36.49
C ARG A 306 -33.05 11.71 37.04
N ASN A 307 -32.35 12.63 37.69
CA ASN A 307 -32.95 13.88 38.19
C ASN A 307 -33.43 14.78 37.02
N LEU A 308 -32.65 14.84 35.93
CA LEU A 308 -33.04 15.55 34.71
C LEU A 308 -34.24 14.88 34.01
N GLU A 309 -34.27 13.54 33.98
CA GLU A 309 -35.38 12.76 33.42
C GLU A 309 -36.69 12.98 34.21
N SER A 310 -36.61 13.08 35.53
CA SER A 310 -37.78 13.34 36.39
C SER A 310 -38.24 14.79 36.42
N GLY A 311 -37.60 15.69 35.66
CA GLY A 311 -37.94 17.12 35.62
C GLY A 311 -37.52 17.90 36.88
N ALA A 312 -36.63 17.34 37.70
CA ALA A 312 -36.04 18.03 38.85
C ALA A 312 -34.83 18.85 38.39
N TYR A 313 -35.08 20.00 37.76
CA TYR A 313 -34.05 20.84 37.12
C TYR A 313 -33.14 21.60 38.10
N ILE A 314 -33.52 21.65 39.38
CA ILE A 314 -32.61 22.14 40.41
C ILE A 314 -31.62 21.01 40.63
N ILE A 315 -30.36 21.21 40.23
CA ILE A 315 -29.25 20.35 40.66
C ILE A 315 -29.37 20.25 42.17
N GLN A 316 -29.86 19.12 42.67
CA GLN A 316 -30.03 18.95 44.09
C GLN A 316 -28.63 19.12 44.68
N ILE A 317 -28.51 20.02 45.65
CA ILE A 317 -27.28 20.29 46.40
C ILE A 317 -26.54 18.98 46.77
N GLN A 318 -27.29 17.90 47.01
CA GLN A 318 -26.82 16.53 47.22
C GLN A 318 -25.97 15.95 46.08
N SER A 319 -26.36 16.12 44.80
CA SER A 319 -25.61 15.61 43.65
C SER A 319 -24.26 16.33 43.49
N PHE A 320 -24.24 17.64 43.78
CA PHE A 320 -23.01 18.43 43.78
C PHE A 320 -22.06 18.02 44.92
N TYR A 321 -22.59 17.78 46.12
CA TYR A 321 -21.79 17.26 47.24
C TYR A 321 -21.23 15.87 46.97
N LEU A 322 -22.01 14.98 46.33
CA LEU A 322 -21.54 13.64 45.97
C LEU A 322 -20.36 13.71 44.98
N LEU A 323 -20.40 14.63 44.01
CA LEU A 323 -19.32 14.90 43.06
C LEU A 323 -18.05 15.42 43.73
N LEU A 324 -18.20 16.40 44.62
CA LEU A 324 -17.08 16.95 45.38
C LEU A 324 -16.44 15.90 46.29
N LEU A 325 -17.25 15.15 47.03
CA LEU A 325 -16.78 14.13 47.96
C LEU A 325 -16.06 12.99 47.22
N SER A 326 -16.66 12.47 46.14
CA SER A 326 -16.06 11.40 45.33
C SER A 326 -14.74 11.83 44.69
N SER A 327 -14.69 13.06 44.19
CA SER A 327 -13.47 13.65 43.60
C SER A 327 -12.38 13.84 44.66
N PHE A 328 -12.73 14.34 45.84
CA PHE A 328 -11.80 14.50 46.96
C PHE A 328 -11.22 13.16 47.42
N ILE A 329 -12.07 12.13 47.58
CA ILE A 329 -11.64 10.78 47.97
C ILE A 329 -10.68 10.20 46.92
N LEU A 330 -10.98 10.33 45.63
CA LEU A 330 -10.10 9.84 44.56
C LEU A 330 -8.73 10.54 44.58
N ILE A 331 -8.71 11.86 44.73
CA ILE A 331 -7.47 12.65 44.78
C ILE A 331 -6.65 12.31 46.02
N ALA A 332 -7.30 12.22 47.19
CA ALA A 332 -6.64 11.84 48.43
C ALA A 332 -6.04 10.43 48.35
N THR A 333 -6.80 9.46 47.82
CA THR A 333 -6.33 8.09 47.64
C THR A 333 -5.16 8.02 46.67
N TYR A 334 -5.21 8.78 45.56
CA TYR A 334 -4.09 8.88 44.61
C TYR A 334 -2.82 9.44 45.27
N PHE A 335 -2.94 10.52 46.06
CA PHE A 335 -1.80 11.13 46.73
C PHE A 335 -1.14 10.18 47.74
N VAL A 336 -1.95 9.46 48.53
CA VAL A 336 -1.46 8.44 49.47
C VAL A 336 -0.72 7.33 48.73
N LEU A 337 -1.35 6.73 47.72
CA LEU A 337 -0.75 5.62 46.97
C LEU A 337 0.52 6.04 46.20
N SER A 338 0.56 7.26 45.65
CA SER A 338 1.73 7.79 44.96
C SER A 338 2.92 7.99 45.90
N ASN A 339 2.68 8.44 47.14
CA ASN A 339 3.74 8.55 48.14
C ASN A 339 4.26 7.17 48.58
N PHE A 340 3.38 6.18 48.72
CA PHE A 340 3.80 4.79 48.99
C PHE A 340 4.66 4.21 47.85
N GLU A 341 4.30 4.46 46.59
CA GLU A 341 5.08 4.02 45.42
C GLU A 341 6.48 4.66 45.41
N LYS A 342 6.57 5.99 45.59
CA LYS A 342 7.86 6.71 45.65
C LYS A 342 8.76 6.20 46.76
N ASN A 343 8.20 5.87 47.92
CA ASN A 343 8.97 5.33 49.04
C ASN A 343 9.48 3.91 48.77
N ARG A 344 8.68 3.07 48.10
CA ARG A 344 9.04 1.69 47.76
C ARG A 344 10.10 1.62 46.65
N LEU A 345 10.04 2.53 45.67
CA LEU A 345 11.06 2.66 44.61
C LEU A 345 12.39 3.25 45.10
N ARG A 346 12.41 3.95 46.24
CA ARG A 346 13.64 4.43 46.90
C ARG A 346 14.31 3.36 47.78
N SER A 347 13.61 2.29 48.11
CA SER A 347 14.08 1.19 48.96
C SER A 347 14.55 -0.05 48.21
N GLN A 348 14.46 -0.04 46.87
CA GLN A 348 15.10 -0.98 45.95
C GLN A 348 16.25 -0.25 45.27
#